data_AF-A0A4W4F5Z2-F1
#
_entry.id   AF-A0A4W4F5Z2-F1
#
_cell.length_a   1.000
_cell.length_b   1.000
_cell.length_c   1.000
_cell.angle_alpha   90.00
_cell.angle_beta   90.00
_cell.angle_gamma   90.00
#
_symmetry.space_group_name_H-M   'P 1'
#
loop_
_entity.id
_entity.type
_entity.pdbx_description
1 polymer ?
#
loop_
_entity_poly.entity_id
_entity_poly.type
_entity_poly.pdbx_seq_one_letter_code
_entity_poly.pdbx_strand_id
1 'polypeptide(L)'
;MCRILEATQGLCLPLPPGYSTLLTVLGMRCLPRHTFLQYVDHGFLKLTEPFVSRLMTDLDNSDGNEELKFSVLKRLPECLKQRVWQLWDHPVSSACISREYVRALLEKYTKSTVNKTCFRPEFLPLAYLASVLSDMEKHGTLYPFQEQENVDARFVEETALKQTLIKLGLEDK
;
A
#
# COMPACT_ATOMS: atom_id res chain seq x y z
N MET A 1 6.97 23.38 20.58
CA MET A 1 6.72 21.99 21.01
C MET A 1 7.91 21.06 20.78
N CYS A 2 8.79 21.30 19.80
CA CYS A 2 9.93 20.41 19.51
C CYS A 2 11.11 20.48 20.51
N ARG A 3 11.20 21.52 21.36
CA ARG A 3 12.31 21.69 22.33
C ARG A 3 12.50 20.51 23.28
N ILE A 4 11.43 19.82 23.67
CA ILE A 4 11.50 18.63 24.54
C ILE A 4 12.08 17.43 23.77
N LEU A 5 11.75 17.30 22.49
CA LEU A 5 12.30 16.26 21.62
C LEU A 5 13.78 16.51 21.33
N GLU A 6 14.15 17.77 21.06
CA GLU A 6 15.55 18.19 20.87
C GLU A 6 16.38 17.98 22.15
N ALA A 7 15.83 18.32 23.32
CA ALA A 7 16.50 18.11 24.60
C ALA A 7 16.68 16.62 24.93
N THR A 8 15.67 15.80 24.68
CA THR A 8 15.77 14.34 24.93
C THR A 8 16.72 13.66 23.95
N GLN A 9 16.79 14.10 22.70
CA GLN A 9 17.75 13.62 21.71
C GLN A 9 19.19 14.03 22.08
N GLY A 10 19.40 15.28 22.54
CA GLY A 10 20.71 15.75 23.00
C GLY A 10 21.19 15.10 24.30
N LEU A 11 20.28 14.69 25.17
CA LEU A 11 20.58 14.03 26.45
C LEU A 11 20.54 12.49 26.37
N CYS A 12 20.27 11.92 25.19
CA CYS A 12 20.11 10.47 24.96
C CYS A 12 19.16 9.77 25.93
N LEU A 13 18.12 10.48 26.41
CA LEU A 13 17.14 9.92 27.34
C LEU A 13 16.13 9.03 26.59
N PRO A 14 15.79 7.83 27.11
CA PRO A 14 14.76 7.01 26.50
C PRO A 14 13.40 7.71 26.62
N LEU A 15 12.77 7.96 25.48
CA LEU A 15 11.42 8.49 25.43
C LEU A 15 10.40 7.42 25.88
N PRO A 16 9.33 7.80 26.58
CA PRO A 16 8.25 6.87 26.92
C PRO A 16 7.68 6.20 25.65
N PRO A 17 7.31 4.92 25.73
CA PRO A 17 6.68 4.23 24.60
C PRO A 17 5.37 4.97 24.21
N GLY A 18 5.23 5.30 22.92
CA GLY A 18 4.06 6.00 22.39
C GLY A 18 4.12 7.52 22.42
N TYR A 19 5.19 8.14 22.96
CA TYR A 19 5.36 9.59 22.93
C TYR A 19 5.34 10.15 21.50
N SER A 20 6.00 9.48 20.55
CA SER A 20 5.99 9.87 19.13
C SER A 20 4.59 9.86 18.54
N THR A 21 3.78 8.84 18.87
CA THR A 21 2.39 8.74 18.41
C THR A 21 1.56 9.89 18.94
N LEU A 22 1.67 10.20 20.24
CA LEU A 22 0.93 11.31 20.86
C LEU A 22 1.35 12.66 20.28
N LEU A 23 2.65 12.88 20.08
CA LEU A 23 3.16 14.11 19.48
C LEU A 23 2.62 14.31 18.06
N THR A 24 2.56 13.25 17.25
CA THR A 24 2.01 13.31 15.90
C THR A 24 0.50 13.54 15.91
N VAL A 25 -0.26 12.92 16.83
CA VAL A 25 -1.70 13.18 16.99
C VAL A 25 -1.98 14.63 17.38
N LEU A 26 -1.22 15.17 18.35
CA LEU A 26 -1.32 16.56 18.75
C LEU A 26 -0.93 17.49 17.60
N GLY A 27 0.13 17.15 16.87
CA GLY A 27 0.55 17.86 15.67
C GLY A 27 -0.58 17.98 14.65
N MET A 28 -1.28 16.88 14.35
CA MET A 28 -2.41 16.89 13.41
C MET A 28 -3.57 17.80 13.85
N ARG A 29 -3.88 17.82 15.16
CA ARG A 29 -5.02 18.58 15.68
C ARG A 29 -4.71 20.06 15.87
N CYS A 30 -3.45 20.39 16.17
CA CYS A 30 -3.05 21.74 16.56
C CYS A 30 -2.34 22.53 15.45
N LEU A 31 -1.85 21.87 14.39
CA LEU A 31 -1.13 22.53 13.29
C LEU A 31 -1.98 22.63 12.02
N PRO A 32 -1.79 23.69 11.22
CA PRO A 32 -2.27 23.71 9.85
C PRO A 32 -1.68 22.56 9.03
N ARG A 33 -2.47 22.06 8.07
CA ARG A 33 -2.15 20.92 7.20
C ARG A 33 -0.76 20.98 6.58
N HIS A 34 -0.42 22.13 5.98
CA HIS A 34 0.86 22.34 5.32
C HIS A 34 2.05 22.28 6.29
N THR A 35 1.90 22.89 7.47
CA THR A 35 2.95 22.90 8.49
C THR A 35 3.17 21.51 9.08
N PHE A 36 2.09 20.77 9.30
CA PHE A 36 2.16 19.37 9.75
C PHE A 36 2.99 18.53 8.77
N LEU A 37 2.69 18.61 7.47
CA LEU A 37 3.43 17.85 6.45
C LEU A 37 4.91 18.22 6.41
N GLN A 38 5.24 19.51 6.55
CA GLN A 38 6.65 19.94 6.64
C GLN A 38 7.36 19.33 7.85
N TYR A 39 6.71 19.28 9.03
CA TYR A 39 7.31 18.64 10.20
C TYR A 39 7.49 17.13 10.05
N VAL A 40 6.62 16.48 9.28
CA VAL A 40 6.79 15.07 8.89
C VAL A 40 7.97 14.91 7.93
N ASP A 41 8.09 15.77 6.93
CA ASP A 41 9.18 15.74 5.94
C ASP A 41 10.55 15.97 6.58
N HIS A 42 10.63 16.86 7.56
CA HIS A 42 11.85 17.11 8.35
C HIS A 42 12.13 16.03 9.42
N GLY A 43 11.23 15.06 9.61
CA GLY A 43 11.43 13.95 10.55
C GLY A 43 11.18 14.28 12.03
N PHE A 44 10.66 15.48 12.33
CA PHE A 44 10.24 15.84 13.70
C PHE A 44 9.03 15.01 14.16
N LEU A 45 8.10 14.75 13.24
CA LEU A 45 6.92 13.94 13.48
C LEU A 45 7.09 12.57 12.85
N LYS A 46 7.23 11.54 13.70
CA LYS A 46 7.37 10.16 13.25
C LYS A 46 6.00 9.55 13.02
N LEU A 47 5.74 9.17 11.78
CA LEU A 47 4.57 8.38 11.40
C LEU A 47 4.74 6.96 11.94
N THR A 48 4.01 6.65 13.02
CA THR A 48 4.04 5.33 13.67
C THR A 48 2.78 4.55 13.24
N GLU A 49 2.84 3.22 13.18
CA GLU A 49 1.70 2.35 12.84
C GLU A 49 0.37 2.71 13.56
N PRO A 50 0.31 2.85 14.91
CA PRO A 50 -0.93 3.19 15.62
C PRO A 50 -1.45 4.58 15.31
N PHE A 51 -0.61 5.50 14.82
CA PHE A 51 -1.08 6.81 14.37
C PHE A 51 -1.80 6.67 13.04
N VAL A 52 -1.25 5.88 12.10
CA VAL A 52 -1.82 5.76 10.76
C VAL A 52 -3.12 4.96 10.78
N SER A 53 -3.21 3.90 11.60
CA SER A 53 -4.47 3.17 11.77
C SER A 53 -5.57 4.09 12.31
N ARG A 54 -5.28 4.85 13.38
CA ARG A 54 -6.20 5.87 13.91
C ARG A 54 -6.53 6.96 12.89
N LEU A 55 -5.55 7.40 12.11
CA LEU A 55 -5.78 8.41 11.07
C LEU A 55 -6.77 7.91 10.00
N MET A 56 -6.68 6.65 9.63
CA MET A 56 -7.59 6.07 8.63
C MET A 56 -9.00 5.85 9.17
N THR A 57 -9.15 5.53 10.46
CA THR A 57 -10.46 5.35 11.12
C THR A 57 -11.13 6.66 11.54
N ASP A 58 -10.35 7.64 12.01
CA ASP A 58 -10.88 8.84 12.68
C ASP A 58 -11.22 9.97 11.70
N LEU A 59 -10.65 9.96 10.48
CA LEU A 59 -10.93 10.99 9.47
C LEU A 59 -11.94 10.49 8.44
N ASP A 60 -12.96 11.29 8.18
CA ASP A 60 -13.90 11.06 7.08
C ASP A 60 -13.23 11.19 5.70
N ASN A 61 -13.80 10.55 4.69
CA ASN A 61 -13.38 10.62 3.28
C ASN A 61 -13.92 11.87 2.56
N SER A 62 -13.78 13.04 3.20
CA SER A 62 -14.02 14.33 2.52
C SER A 62 -12.78 14.71 1.70
N ASP A 63 -12.94 15.36 0.54
CA ASP A 63 -11.85 15.72 -0.39
C ASP A 63 -10.60 16.29 0.31
N GLY A 64 -10.78 17.20 1.27
CA GLY A 64 -9.66 17.81 1.99
C GLY A 64 -8.96 16.89 2.98
N ASN A 65 -9.65 15.88 3.50
CA ASN A 65 -9.09 14.86 4.39
C ASN A 65 -8.48 13.71 3.58
N GLU A 66 -9.03 13.40 2.40
CA GLU A 66 -8.43 12.47 1.46
C GLU A 66 -7.07 12.99 0.98
N GLU A 67 -6.97 14.26 0.61
CA GLU A 67 -5.70 14.87 0.19
C GLU A 67 -4.62 14.75 1.28
N LEU A 68 -5.02 14.91 2.55
CA LEU A 68 -4.14 14.67 3.70
C LEU A 68 -3.75 13.20 3.84
N LYS A 69 -4.71 12.27 3.79
CA LYS A 69 -4.44 10.82 3.87
C LYS A 69 -3.47 10.41 2.76
N PHE A 70 -3.68 10.86 1.52
CA PHE A 70 -2.77 10.62 0.40
C PHE A 70 -1.39 11.26 0.61
N SER A 71 -1.34 12.49 1.11
CA SER A 71 -0.09 13.19 1.40
C SER A 71 0.75 12.49 2.47
N VAL A 72 0.09 11.94 3.50
CA VAL A 72 0.73 11.12 4.52
C VAL A 72 1.18 9.80 3.91
N LEU A 73 0.31 9.06 3.20
CA LEU A 73 0.63 7.79 2.54
C LEU A 73 1.83 7.86 1.58
N LYS A 74 2.00 8.96 0.84
CA LYS A 74 3.18 9.14 -0.03
C LYS A 74 4.50 9.10 0.76
N ARG A 75 4.50 9.62 1.99
CA ARG A 75 5.68 9.78 2.86
C ARG A 75 5.94 8.58 3.75
N LEU A 76 5.02 7.63 3.84
CA LEU A 76 5.23 6.41 4.63
C LEU A 76 6.32 5.50 4.03
N PRO A 77 7.01 4.69 4.86
CA PRO A 77 7.76 3.52 4.41
C PRO A 77 6.86 2.45 3.78
N GLU A 78 7.37 1.73 2.78
CA GLU A 78 6.61 0.71 2.01
C GLU A 78 5.97 -0.38 2.88
N CYS A 79 6.67 -0.85 3.92
CA CYS A 79 6.16 -1.88 4.83
C CYS A 79 4.88 -1.45 5.56
N LEU A 80 4.78 -0.16 5.91
CA LEU A 80 3.57 0.36 6.56
C LEU A 80 2.46 0.62 5.56
N LYS A 81 2.77 0.98 4.31
CA LYS A 81 1.75 1.22 3.26
C LYS A 81 0.89 -0.02 3.02
N GLN A 82 1.50 -1.21 2.98
CA GLN A 82 0.77 -2.46 2.74
C GLN A 82 -0.33 -2.72 3.78
N ARG A 83 -0.02 -2.57 5.07
CA ARG A 83 -1.02 -2.71 6.14
C ARG A 83 -2.09 -1.63 6.06
N VAL A 84 -1.69 -0.40 5.73
CA VAL A 84 -2.61 0.74 5.68
C VAL A 84 -3.58 0.62 4.49
N TRP A 85 -3.14 0.05 3.36
CA TRP A 85 -4.06 -0.25 2.24
C TRP A 85 -5.12 -1.29 2.63
N GLN A 86 -4.77 -2.27 3.46
CA GLN A 86 -5.72 -3.27 3.97
C GLN A 86 -6.73 -2.66 4.96
N LEU A 87 -6.35 -1.60 5.65
CA LEU A 87 -7.17 -0.90 6.66
C LEU A 87 -8.06 0.20 6.07
N TRP A 88 -7.78 0.67 4.85
CA TRP A 88 -8.49 1.81 4.27
C TRP A 88 -9.48 1.34 3.20
N ASP A 89 -10.77 1.50 3.49
CA ASP A 89 -11.88 1.10 2.62
C ASP A 89 -12.13 2.15 1.52
N HIS A 90 -11.22 2.24 0.55
CA HIS A 90 -11.28 3.20 -0.56
C HIS A 90 -10.96 2.51 -1.90
N PRO A 91 -11.61 2.86 -3.03
CA PRO A 91 -11.35 2.23 -4.33
C PRO A 91 -9.88 2.31 -4.79
N VAL A 92 -9.11 3.27 -4.28
CA VAL A 92 -7.67 3.37 -4.56
C VAL A 92 -6.88 2.29 -3.81
N SER A 93 -7.30 1.87 -2.62
CA SER A 93 -6.60 0.80 -1.89
C SER A 93 -6.78 -0.55 -2.59
N SER A 94 -7.99 -0.88 -3.04
CA SER A 94 -8.27 -2.07 -3.83
C SER A 94 -7.54 -2.07 -5.18
N ALA A 95 -7.45 -0.91 -5.84
CA ALA A 95 -6.64 -0.75 -7.05
C ALA A 95 -5.12 -0.89 -6.80
N CYS A 96 -4.61 -0.49 -5.63
CA CYS A 96 -3.21 -0.69 -5.26
C CYS A 96 -2.92 -2.16 -4.92
N ILE A 97 -3.82 -2.80 -4.17
CA ILE A 97 -3.73 -4.21 -3.78
C ILE A 97 -3.74 -5.12 -5.02
N SER A 98 -4.65 -4.88 -5.97
CA SER A 98 -4.71 -5.64 -7.22
C SER A 98 -3.41 -5.53 -8.03
N ARG A 99 -2.81 -4.33 -8.13
CA ARG A 99 -1.51 -4.13 -8.80
C ARG A 99 -0.39 -4.93 -8.15
N GLU A 100 -0.35 -4.91 -6.81
CA GLU A 100 0.68 -5.61 -6.05
C GLU A 100 0.51 -7.13 -6.19
N TYR A 101 -0.72 -7.62 -6.15
CA TYR A 101 -1.04 -9.02 -6.37
C TYR A 101 -0.59 -9.49 -7.76
N VAL A 102 -0.96 -8.76 -8.81
CA VAL A 102 -0.53 -9.06 -10.19
C VAL A 102 0.99 -9.01 -10.31
N ARG A 103 1.65 -8.01 -9.69
CA ARG A 103 3.12 -7.93 -9.68
C ARG A 103 3.74 -9.17 -9.02
N ALA A 104 3.28 -9.54 -7.84
CA ALA A 104 3.80 -10.69 -7.10
C ALA A 104 3.60 -12.01 -7.87
N LEU A 105 2.46 -12.20 -8.52
CA LEU A 105 2.21 -13.37 -9.38
C LEU A 105 3.17 -13.42 -10.57
N LEU A 106 3.36 -12.30 -11.27
CA LEU A 106 4.28 -12.20 -12.40
C LEU A 106 5.74 -12.43 -11.96
N GLU A 107 6.17 -11.86 -10.84
CA GLU A 107 7.52 -12.05 -10.32
C GLU A 107 7.82 -13.49 -9.91
N LYS A 108 6.88 -14.16 -9.22
CA LYS A 108 7.00 -15.59 -8.89
C LYS A 108 7.21 -16.43 -10.16
N TYR A 109 6.51 -16.09 -11.24
CA TYR A 109 6.63 -16.78 -12.51
C TYR A 109 7.97 -16.50 -13.21
N THR A 110 8.47 -15.26 -13.23
CA THR A 110 9.81 -14.95 -13.80
C THR A 110 10.94 -15.71 -13.08
N LYS A 111 10.87 -15.82 -11.75
CA LYS A 111 11.85 -16.60 -10.96
C LYS A 111 11.76 -18.11 -11.24
N SER A 112 10.55 -18.61 -11.53
CA SER A 112 10.30 -20.00 -11.95
C SER A 112 10.83 -20.30 -13.37
N THR A 113 10.68 -19.37 -14.31
CA THR A 113 11.11 -19.52 -15.71
C THR A 113 12.62 -19.31 -15.91
N VAL A 114 13.26 -18.41 -15.16
CA VAL A 114 14.72 -18.22 -15.20
C VAL A 114 15.47 -19.50 -14.79
N ASN A 115 14.88 -20.31 -13.92
CA ASN A 115 15.47 -21.59 -13.50
C ASN A 115 15.13 -22.77 -14.44
N LYS A 116 14.26 -22.58 -15.45
CA LYS A 116 13.79 -23.70 -16.29
C LYS A 116 14.10 -23.60 -17.77
N THR A 117 14.42 -22.46 -18.38
CA THR A 117 14.72 -22.47 -19.82
C THR A 117 15.66 -21.38 -20.32
N CYS A 118 16.78 -21.83 -20.90
CA CYS A 118 17.60 -21.17 -21.94
C CYS A 118 16.82 -21.01 -23.27
N PHE A 119 15.53 -20.69 -23.22
CA PHE A 119 14.71 -20.53 -24.42
C PHE A 119 13.98 -19.20 -24.34
N ARG A 120 14.35 -18.29 -25.24
CA ARG A 120 13.45 -17.23 -25.70
C ARG A 120 12.35 -17.89 -26.54
N PRO A 121 11.07 -17.68 -26.24
CA PRO A 121 10.04 -17.68 -27.25
C PRO A 121 9.75 -16.20 -27.55
N GLU A 122 10.15 -15.75 -28.73
CA GLU A 122 9.89 -14.39 -29.23
C GLU A 122 8.40 -14.14 -29.53
N PHE A 123 7.55 -15.15 -29.41
CA PHE A 123 6.09 -15.03 -29.43
C PHE A 123 5.47 -16.04 -28.47
N LEU A 124 4.64 -15.56 -27.52
CA LEU A 124 3.77 -16.41 -26.72
C LEU A 124 2.40 -16.46 -27.42
N PRO A 125 1.98 -17.60 -27.99
CA PRO A 125 0.61 -17.76 -28.45
C PRO A 125 -0.34 -17.58 -27.25
N LEU A 126 -1.48 -16.91 -27.45
CA LEU A 126 -2.53 -16.74 -26.43
C LEU A 126 -2.91 -18.07 -25.74
N ALA A 127 -2.75 -19.20 -26.42
CA ALA A 127 -2.96 -20.54 -25.87
C ALA A 127 -1.97 -20.92 -24.75
N TYR A 128 -0.71 -20.47 -24.82
CA TYR A 128 0.26 -20.68 -23.75
C TYR A 128 -0.09 -19.84 -22.52
N LEU A 129 -0.47 -18.58 -22.73
CA LEU A 129 -0.93 -17.73 -21.64
C LEU A 129 -2.21 -18.30 -21.00
N ALA A 130 -3.18 -18.73 -21.81
CA ALA A 130 -4.42 -19.34 -21.32
C ALA A 130 -4.18 -20.62 -20.52
N SER A 131 -3.29 -21.51 -20.98
CA SER A 131 -2.94 -22.73 -20.23
C SER A 131 -2.23 -22.42 -18.92
N VAL A 132 -1.33 -21.43 -18.89
CA VAL A 132 -0.68 -20.97 -17.66
C VAL A 132 -1.71 -20.39 -16.68
N LEU A 133 -2.66 -19.57 -17.15
CA LEU A 133 -3.73 -19.03 -16.30
C LEU A 133 -4.66 -20.13 -15.77
N SER A 134 -5.06 -21.09 -16.61
CA SER A 134 -5.87 -22.24 -16.20
C SER A 134 -5.16 -23.13 -15.19
N ASP A 135 -3.84 -23.28 -15.29
CA ASP A 135 -3.07 -24.03 -14.30
C ASP A 135 -2.93 -23.25 -12.99
N MET A 136 -2.86 -21.92 -13.03
CA MET A 136 -2.88 -21.05 -11.85
C MET A 136 -4.21 -21.08 -11.10
N GLU A 137 -5.34 -21.10 -11.80
CA GLU A 137 -6.68 -21.26 -11.21
C GLU A 137 -6.81 -22.61 -10.49
N LYS A 138 -6.30 -23.70 -11.08
CA LYS A 138 -6.31 -25.04 -10.49
C LYS A 138 -5.38 -25.19 -9.29
N HIS A 139 -4.25 -24.48 -9.27
CA HIS A 139 -3.27 -24.57 -8.17
C HIS A 139 -3.70 -23.81 -6.93
N GLY A 140 -4.88 -23.17 -6.94
CA GLY A 140 -5.56 -22.72 -5.73
C GLY A 140 -4.61 -21.99 -4.80
N THR A 141 -3.98 -20.90 -5.27
CA THR A 141 -3.42 -19.95 -4.32
C THR A 141 -4.61 -19.38 -3.57
N LEU A 142 -4.88 -19.96 -2.39
CA LEU A 142 -5.79 -19.47 -1.38
C LEU A 142 -5.81 -17.94 -1.47
N TYR A 143 -6.94 -17.36 -1.88
CA TYR A 143 -7.05 -15.91 -2.01
C TYR A 143 -6.67 -15.31 -0.66
N PRO A 144 -5.53 -14.61 -0.54
CA PRO A 144 -5.12 -14.05 0.75
C PRO A 144 -6.06 -12.92 1.21
N PHE A 145 -7.06 -12.59 0.38
CA PHE A 145 -8.08 -11.57 0.59
C PHE A 145 -9.45 -12.14 0.99
N GLN A 146 -9.67 -13.46 0.92
CA GLN A 146 -10.97 -14.06 1.24
C GLN A 146 -11.31 -14.01 2.74
N GLU A 147 -10.30 -13.79 3.60
CA GLU A 147 -10.45 -13.60 5.05
C GLU A 147 -10.57 -12.11 5.45
N GLN A 148 -10.52 -11.16 4.51
CA GLN A 148 -10.46 -9.73 4.82
C GLN A 148 -11.83 -9.05 4.59
N GLU A 149 -12.50 -8.74 5.70
CA GLU A 149 -13.87 -8.20 5.78
C GLU A 149 -14.08 -6.86 5.03
N ASN A 150 -12.98 -6.14 4.79
CA ASN A 150 -12.97 -4.76 4.32
C ASN A 150 -12.76 -4.60 2.80
N VAL A 151 -12.39 -5.69 2.11
CA VAL A 151 -12.02 -5.63 0.69
C VAL A 151 -12.92 -6.58 -0.09
N ASP A 152 -13.77 -6.03 -0.97
CA ASP A 152 -14.57 -6.85 -1.88
C ASP A 152 -13.64 -7.57 -2.87
N ALA A 153 -13.47 -8.87 -2.66
CA ALA A 153 -12.62 -9.72 -3.48
C ALA A 153 -13.01 -9.68 -4.97
N ARG A 154 -14.32 -9.59 -5.29
CA ARG A 154 -14.78 -9.51 -6.68
C ARG A 154 -14.36 -8.21 -7.34
N PHE A 155 -14.46 -7.10 -6.61
CA PHE A 155 -14.02 -5.80 -7.11
C PHE A 155 -12.50 -5.75 -7.37
N VAL A 156 -11.71 -6.38 -6.49
CA VAL A 156 -10.25 -6.48 -6.67
C VAL A 156 -9.91 -7.30 -7.91
N GLU A 157 -10.60 -8.41 -8.15
CA GLU A 157 -10.44 -9.25 -9.35
C GLU A 157 -10.74 -8.49 -10.63
N GLU A 158 -11.89 -7.83 -10.71
CA GLU A 158 -12.28 -7.03 -11.88
C GLU A 158 -11.28 -5.92 -12.16
N THR A 159 -10.80 -5.25 -11.11
CA THR A 159 -9.79 -4.20 -11.23
C THR A 159 -8.43 -4.76 -11.66
N ALA A 160 -8.04 -5.92 -11.15
CA ALA A 160 -6.83 -6.62 -11.56
C ALA A 160 -6.87 -7.01 -13.05
N LEU A 161 -8.02 -7.52 -13.51
CA LEU A 161 -8.26 -7.87 -14.92
C LEU A 161 -8.13 -6.65 -15.84
N LYS A 162 -8.75 -5.53 -15.48
CA LYS A 162 -8.64 -4.29 -16.27
C LYS A 162 -7.20 -3.81 -16.35
N GLN A 163 -6.47 -3.84 -15.24
CA GLN A 163 -5.07 -3.42 -15.21
C GLN A 163 -4.13 -4.34 -15.99
N THR A 164 -4.39 -5.66 -16.01
CA THR A 164 -3.63 -6.59 -16.85
C THR A 164 -3.89 -6.33 -18.32
N LEU A 165 -5.15 -6.10 -18.72
CA LEU A 165 -5.49 -5.72 -20.09
C LEU A 165 -4.78 -4.43 -20.54
N ILE A 166 -4.78 -3.39 -19.70
CA ILE A 166 -4.04 -2.13 -19.95
C ILE A 166 -2.54 -2.39 -20.13
N LYS A 167 -1.92 -3.16 -19.22
CA LYS A 167 -0.48 -3.47 -19.31
C LYS A 167 -0.11 -4.29 -20.54
N LEU A 168 -1.01 -5.16 -20.97
CA LEU A 168 -0.83 -6.00 -22.15
C LEU A 168 -1.21 -5.28 -23.45
N GLY A 169 -1.78 -4.07 -23.37
CA GLY A 169 -2.23 -3.30 -24.53
C GLY A 169 -3.43 -3.92 -25.25
N LEU A 170 -4.25 -4.68 -24.53
CA LEU A 170 -5.40 -5.43 -25.05
C LEU A 170 -6.74 -4.72 -24.81
N GLU A 171 -6.73 -3.42 -24.51
CA GLU A 171 -7.98 -2.65 -24.41
C GLU A 171 -8.62 -2.50 -25.80
N ASP A 172 -9.87 -2.94 -25.91
CA ASP A 172 -10.71 -2.69 -27.08
C ASP A 172 -10.78 -1.19 -27.35
N LYS A 173 -10.56 -0.81 -28.62
CA LYS A 173 -10.87 0.53 -29.13
C LYS A 173 -12.38 0.79 -29.11
#